data_AF-A0A3R8SY99-F1
#
_entry.id   AF-A0A3R8SY99-F1
#
_cell.length_a   1.000
_cell.length_b   1.000
_cell.length_c   1.000
_cell.angle_alpha   90.00
_cell.angle_beta   90.00
_cell.angle_gamma   90.00
#
_symmetry.space_group_name_H-M   'P 1'
#
loop_
_entity.id
_entity.type
_entity.pdbx_description
1 polymer ?
#
loop_
_entity_poly.entity_id
_entity_poly.type
_entity_poly.pdbx_seq_one_letter_code
_entity_poly.pdbx_strand_id
1 'polypeptide(L)'
;MATNKQTQVRLDESVLEAGKAAARSRRLDFNKYVERLIIEDTTGARAAGMAAAQRLINEHGTFLDDLEEQFDAPYAQQQPGAAA
;
A
#
# COMPACT_ATOMS: atom_id res chain seq x y z
N MET A 1 -9.85 -10.77 28.24
CA MET A 1 -9.69 -11.51 26.96
C MET A 1 -10.74 -10.97 26.00
N ALA A 2 -10.35 -10.34 24.89
CA ALA A 2 -11.33 -9.93 23.88
C ALA A 2 -11.84 -11.18 23.14
N THR A 3 -13.14 -11.45 23.21
CA THR A 3 -13.75 -12.59 22.52
C THR A 3 -13.94 -12.25 21.05
N ASN A 4 -13.12 -12.84 20.18
CA ASN A 4 -13.30 -12.71 18.74
C ASN A 4 -14.62 -13.36 18.32
N LYS A 5 -15.44 -12.63 17.56
CA LYS A 5 -16.71 -13.15 17.02
C LYS A 5 -16.49 -13.65 15.60
N GLN A 6 -17.07 -14.81 15.28
CA GLN A 6 -17.05 -15.36 13.92
C GLN A 6 -18.35 -15.02 13.20
N THR A 7 -18.25 -14.67 11.92
CA THR A 7 -19.40 -14.44 11.04
C THR A 7 -19.15 -15.18 9.73
N GLN A 8 -20.20 -15.77 9.16
CA GLN A 8 -20.14 -16.42 7.85
C GLN A 8 -20.57 -15.43 6.77
N VAL A 9 -19.74 -15.27 5.75
CA VAL A 9 -20.02 -14.42 4.58
C VAL A 9 -19.95 -15.28 3.34
N ARG A 10 -20.93 -15.16 2.44
CA ARG A 10 -20.89 -15.79 1.12
C ARG A 10 -20.21 -14.82 0.16
N LEU A 11 -19.19 -15.30 -0.53
CA LEU A 11 -18.44 -14.56 -1.54
C LEU A 11 -18.47 -15.33 -2.85
N ASP A 12 -18.49 -14.62 -3.96
CA ASP A 12 -18.19 -15.23 -5.25
C ASP A 12 -16.78 -15.81 -5.24
N GLU A 13 -16.58 -16.96 -5.89
CA GLU A 13 -15.31 -17.69 -5.87
C GLU A 13 -14.14 -16.81 -6.35
N SER A 14 -14.35 -16.04 -7.43
CA SER A 14 -13.33 -15.13 -7.96
C SER A 14 -12.96 -14.03 -6.96
N VAL A 15 -13.91 -13.55 -6.17
CA VAL A 15 -13.70 -12.52 -5.14
C VAL A 15 -12.95 -13.12 -3.96
N LEU A 16 -13.29 -14.35 -3.55
CA LEU A 16 -12.60 -15.06 -2.49
C LEU A 16 -11.12 -15.27 -2.83
N GLU A 17 -10.84 -15.76 -4.03
CA GLU A 17 -9.47 -16.01 -4.47
C GLU A 17 -8.65 -14.72 -4.62
N ALA A 18 -9.24 -13.66 -5.19
CA ALA A 18 -8.61 -12.34 -5.25
C ALA A 18 -8.31 -11.80 -3.84
N GLY A 19 -9.25 -11.95 -2.90
CA GLY A 19 -9.07 -11.53 -1.51
C GLY A 19 -7.96 -12.31 -0.80
N LYS A 20 -7.88 -13.63 -0.99
CA LYS A 20 -6.78 -14.45 -0.45
C LYS A 20 -5.42 -14.07 -1.05
N ALA A 21 -5.36 -13.82 -2.35
CA ALA A 21 -4.13 -13.38 -3.00
C ALA A 21 -3.66 -12.02 -2.45
N ALA A 22 -4.59 -11.07 -2.29
CA ALA A 22 -4.30 -9.77 -1.69
C ALA A 22 -3.81 -9.89 -0.24
N ALA A 23 -4.44 -10.74 0.58
CA ALA A 23 -3.99 -11.02 1.94
C ALA A 23 -2.56 -11.58 1.98
N ARG A 24 -2.25 -12.56 1.12
CA ARG A 24 -0.90 -13.14 0.99
C ARG A 24 0.14 -12.10 0.58
N SER A 25 -0.17 -11.22 -0.38
CA SER A 25 0.74 -10.15 -0.82
C SER A 25 1.14 -9.22 0.33
N ARG A 26 0.26 -9.06 1.32
CA ARG A 26 0.47 -8.24 2.53
C ARG A 26 0.95 -9.06 3.73
N ARG A 27 1.21 -10.37 3.55
CA ARG A 27 1.55 -11.33 4.62
C ARG A 27 0.54 -11.34 5.76
N LEU A 28 -0.75 -11.19 5.44
CA LEU A 28 -1.85 -11.23 6.40
C LEU A 28 -2.66 -12.52 6.24
N ASP A 29 -3.20 -13.01 7.36
CA ASP A 29 -4.32 -13.96 7.31
C ASP A 29 -5.53 -13.32 6.63
N PHE A 30 -6.35 -14.12 5.95
CA PHE A 30 -7.51 -13.61 5.23
C PHE A 30 -8.52 -12.89 6.16
N ASN A 31 -8.76 -13.40 7.36
CA ASN A 31 -9.67 -12.74 8.30
C ASN A 31 -9.10 -11.40 8.78
N LYS A 32 -7.78 -11.34 9.01
CA LYS A 32 -7.09 -10.09 9.37
C LYS A 32 -7.08 -9.07 8.25
N TYR A 33 -6.97 -9.54 7.01
CA TYR A 33 -7.11 -8.71 5.84
C TYR A 33 -8.53 -8.11 5.73
N VAL A 34 -9.57 -8.93 5.90
CA VAL A 34 -10.97 -8.46 5.89
C VAL A 34 -11.27 -7.50 7.04
N GLU A 35 -10.82 -7.81 8.27
CA GLU A 35 -10.95 -6.91 9.43
C GLU A 35 -10.30 -5.54 9.14
N ARG A 36 -9.11 -5.54 8.54
CA ARG A 36 -8.42 -4.30 8.16
C ARG A 36 -9.20 -3.49 7.13
N LEU A 37 -9.74 -4.15 6.10
CA LEU A 37 -10.57 -3.49 5.09
C LEU A 37 -11.81 -2.84 5.71
N ILE A 38 -12.51 -3.55 6.60
CA ILE A 38 -13.71 -3.03 7.27
C ILE A 38 -13.35 -1.83 8.15
N ILE A 39 -12.25 -1.88 8.90
CA ILE A 39 -11.80 -0.75 9.72
C ILE A 39 -11.47 0.44 8.82
N GLU A 40 -10.72 0.25 7.75
CA GLU A 40 -10.35 1.32 6.82
C GLU A 40 -11.57 1.98 6.17
N ASP A 41 -12.58 1.19 5.83
CA ASP A 41 -13.84 1.64 5.24
C ASP A 41 -14.69 2.42 6.26
N THR A 42 -14.90 1.85 7.45
CA THR A 42 -15.79 2.41 8.48
C THR A 42 -15.20 3.60 9.22
N THR A 43 -13.88 3.69 9.36
CA THR A 43 -13.23 4.80 10.07
C THR A 43 -12.93 5.99 9.17
N GLY A 44 -13.08 5.84 7.85
CA GLY A 44 -12.65 6.85 6.87
C GLY A 44 -11.13 7.12 6.91
N ALA A 45 -10.35 6.36 7.67
CA ALA A 45 -8.91 6.59 7.86
C ALA A 45 -8.15 6.48 6.54
N ARG A 46 -8.61 5.61 5.63
CA ARG A 46 -8.05 5.53 4.27
C ARG A 46 -8.34 6.79 3.47
N ALA A 47 -9.57 7.28 3.47
CA ALA A 47 -9.93 8.51 2.76
C ALA A 47 -9.21 9.74 3.35
N ALA A 48 -9.18 9.85 4.68
CA ALA A 48 -8.44 10.89 5.39
C ALA A 48 -6.94 10.81 5.14
N GLY A 49 -6.37 9.60 5.11
CA GLY A 49 -4.96 9.34 4.79
C GLY A 49 -4.62 9.74 3.35
N MET A 50 -5.44 9.35 2.37
CA MET A 50 -5.27 9.76 0.97
C MET A 50 -5.40 11.28 0.81
N ALA A 51 -6.37 11.91 1.48
CA ALA A 51 -6.53 13.36 1.46
C ALA A 51 -5.32 14.07 2.10
N ALA A 52 -4.76 13.53 3.18
CA ALA A 52 -3.55 14.05 3.80
C ALA A 52 -2.32 13.89 2.91
N ALA A 53 -2.14 12.72 2.30
CA ALA A 53 -1.07 12.48 1.33
C ALA A 53 -1.19 13.42 0.12
N GLN A 54 -2.40 13.63 -0.40
CA GLN A 54 -2.64 14.57 -1.50
C GLN A 54 -2.31 16.01 -1.11
N ARG A 55 -2.65 16.44 0.12
CA ARG A 55 -2.25 17.77 0.62
C ARG A 55 -0.73 17.90 0.71
N LEU A 56 -0.05 16.89 1.25
CA LEU A 56 1.41 16.87 1.33
C LEU A 56 2.06 17.01 -0.06
N ILE A 57 1.57 16.25 -1.06
CA ILE A 57 2.06 16.32 -2.44
C ILE A 57 1.76 17.70 -3.05
N ASN A 58 0.57 18.26 -2.82
CA ASN A 58 0.25 19.58 -3.35
C ASN A 58 1.12 20.69 -2.74
N GLU A 59 1.44 20.58 -1.45
CA GLU A 59 2.22 21.58 -0.70
C GLU A 59 3.73 21.43 -0.93
N HIS A 60 4.22 20.20 -1.12
CA HIS A 60 5.65 19.88 -1.15
C HIS A 60 6.09 19.12 -2.39
N GLY A 61 5.24 18.96 -3.40
CA GLY A 61 5.51 18.15 -4.59
C GLY A 61 6.82 18.52 -5.25
N THR A 62 7.03 19.80 -5.56
CA THR A 62 8.28 20.28 -6.16
C THR A 62 9.51 19.98 -5.31
N PHE A 63 9.39 20.07 -3.98
CA PHE A 63 10.50 19.71 -3.10
C PHE A 63 10.78 18.20 -3.11
N LEU A 64 9.74 17.37 -3.18
CA LEU A 64 9.89 15.92 -3.30
C LEU A 64 10.48 15.53 -4.65
N ASP A 65 10.06 16.19 -5.74
CA ASP A 65 10.58 16.00 -7.09
C ASP A 65 12.08 16.37 -7.15
N ASP A 66 12.47 17.52 -6.58
CA ASP A 66 13.87 17.95 -6.51
C ASP A 66 14.73 16.96 -5.70
N LEU A 67 14.17 16.33 -4.67
CA LEU A 67 14.86 15.27 -3.92
C LEU A 67 14.99 13.99 -4.76
N GLU A 68 13.93 13.58 -5.47
CA GLU A 68 13.96 12.41 -6.35
C GLU A 68 15.04 12.57 -7.42
N GLU A 69 15.13 13.74 -8.07
CA GLU A 69 16.20 14.05 -9.04
C GLU A 69 17.60 13.98 -8.43
N GLN A 70 17.80 14.50 -7.21
CA GLN A 70 19.09 14.46 -6.52
C GLN A 70 19.50 13.05 -6.10
N PHE A 71 18.53 12.21 -5.70
CA PHE A 71 18.79 10.85 -5.24
C PHE A 71 18.83 9.80 -6.37
N ASP A 72 18.22 10.07 -7.52
CA ASP A 72 18.34 9.23 -8.73
C ASP A 72 19.60 9.54 -9.55
N ALA A 73 20.21 10.71 -9.34
CA ALA A 73 21.44 11.13 -10.04
C ALA A 73 22.70 10.23 -9.86
N PRO A 74 22.95 9.47 -8.77
CA PRO A 74 24.21 8.75 -8.62
C PRO A 74 24.24 7.33 -9.23
N TYR A 75 23.19 6.83 -9.89
CA TYR A 75 23.23 5.50 -10.53
C TYR A 75 23.37 5.52 -12.06
N ALA A 76 23.22 6.66 -12.73
CA ALA A 76 23.32 6.75 -14.19
C ALA A 76 24.76 6.81 -14.74
N GLN A 77 25.78 6.95 -13.88
CA GLN A 77 27.18 7.17 -14.32
C GLN A 77 28.16 6.01 -14.12
N GLN A 78 27.75 4.85 -13.59
CA GLN A 78 28.63 3.69 -13.42
C GLN A 78 28.27 2.52 -14.33
N GLN A 79 28.38 2.70 -15.65
CA GLN A 79 29.01 1.74 -16.57
C GLN A 79 28.99 2.23 -18.02
N PRO A 80 30.19 2.48 -18.57
CA PRO A 80 30.59 1.78 -19.78
C PRO A 80 31.96 1.11 -19.57
N GLY A 81 32.05 -0.16 -19.99
CA GLY A 81 33.27 -0.95 -19.85
C GLY A 81 34.45 -0.46 -20.68
N ALA A 82 35.64 -0.83 -20.23
CA ALA A 82 36.86 -1.01 -21.04
C ALA A 82 37.61 -2.17 -20.34
N ALA A 83 37.75 -3.37 -20.88
CA ALA A 83 38.40 -3.76 -22.14
C ALA A 83 39.80 -3.15 -22.28
N ALA A 84 40.79 -3.81 -21.66
CA ALA A 84 42.15 -4.05 -22.16
C ALA A 84 42.88 -5.01 -21.21
#